data_AF-A0A017TFV7-F1
#
_entry.id   AF-A0A017TFV7-F1
#
_cell.length_a   1.000
_cell.length_b   1.000
_cell.length_c   1.000
_cell.angle_alpha   90.00
_cell.angle_beta   90.00
_cell.angle_gamma   90.00
#
_symmetry.space_group_name_H-M   'P 1'
#
loop_
_entity.id
_entity.type
_entity.pdbx_description
1 polymer ?
#
loop_
_entity_poly.entity_id
_entity_poly.type
_entity_poly.pdbx_seq_one_letter_code
_entity_poly.pdbx_strand_id
1 'polypeptide(L)'
;MIVMSNKYRTYDGPHSLLLAPLQGRLVDMDDCRGLRPDQEGITEVRVELEHALPVSGAAVGVPDDVHDHFVMCNETIDMIDQQLGVARKLVEVLEESRAFYVDARNNDISLIVDALQSRAQRRKEPALLLPFERTLRYPSQAAQKGVRTRRRNAEEAAAAEEEDKNNTQATPPAA
;
A
#
# COMPACT_ATOMS: atom_id res chain seq x y z
N MET A 1 -10.08 23.97 26.70
CA MET A 1 -9.21 23.97 25.50
C MET A 1 -8.86 22.51 25.22
N ILE A 2 -9.45 21.90 24.20
CA ILE A 2 -9.09 20.54 23.79
C ILE A 2 -7.85 20.68 22.91
N VAL A 3 -6.71 20.22 23.41
CA VAL A 3 -5.48 20.11 22.61
C VAL A 3 -5.73 19.01 21.58
N MET A 4 -6.02 19.40 20.34
CA MET A 4 -6.03 18.47 19.22
C MET A 4 -4.59 17.98 19.04
N SER A 5 -4.28 16.78 19.53
CA SER A 5 -3.01 16.11 19.24
C SER A 5 -2.85 16.04 17.72
N ASN A 6 -1.81 16.68 17.18
CA ASN A 6 -1.41 16.46 15.79
C ASN A 6 -1.05 14.98 15.66
N LYS A 7 -1.98 14.19 15.11
CA LYS A 7 -1.83 12.73 14.91
C LYS A 7 -0.83 12.36 13.81
N TYR A 8 -0.11 13.33 13.25
CA TYR A 8 0.88 13.13 12.22
C TYR A 8 2.07 14.06 12.47
N ARG A 9 3.25 13.62 12.03
CA ARG A 9 4.51 14.37 12.07
C ARG A 9 4.98 14.56 10.63
N THR A 10 5.56 15.71 10.32
CA THR A 10 6.27 15.91 9.06
C THR A 10 7.38 14.88 8.93
N TYR A 11 7.45 14.21 7.79
CA TYR A 11 8.51 13.24 7.51
C TYR A 11 9.88 13.92 7.56
N ASP A 12 10.79 13.36 8.34
CA ASP A 12 12.15 13.85 8.56
C ASP A 12 13.24 12.85 8.14
N GLY A 13 12.84 11.77 7.46
CA GLY A 13 13.75 10.76 6.93
C GLY A 13 14.40 11.13 5.59
N PRO A 14 15.04 10.18 4.91
CA PRO A 14 15.67 10.40 3.60
C PRO A 14 14.67 10.87 2.54
N HIS A 15 15.01 11.90 1.77
CA HIS A 15 14.17 12.43 0.68
C HIS A 15 14.67 12.02 -0.72
N SER A 16 15.68 11.16 -0.78
CA SER A 16 16.37 10.77 -2.01
C SER A 16 16.84 9.33 -1.93
N LEU A 17 16.85 8.66 -3.08
CA LEU A 17 17.36 7.32 -3.26
C LEU A 17 18.64 7.39 -4.12
N LEU A 18 19.76 6.90 -3.59
CA LEU A 18 21.05 6.95 -4.29
C LEU A 18 21.37 5.60 -4.89
N LEU A 19 21.14 5.45 -6.19
CA LEU A 19 21.40 4.21 -6.94
C LEU A 19 22.72 4.23 -7.73
N ALA A 20 23.47 5.35 -7.70
CA ALA A 20 24.75 5.46 -8.39
C ALA A 20 25.75 4.32 -8.04
N PRO A 21 25.85 3.85 -6.78
CA PRO A 21 26.73 2.72 -6.46
C PRO A 21 26.34 1.39 -7.12
N LEU A 22 25.08 1.26 -7.58
CA LEU A 22 24.55 0.07 -8.26
C LEU A 22 24.55 0.22 -9.79
N GLN A 23 25.18 1.27 -10.32
CA GLN A 23 25.25 1.50 -11.77
C GLN A 23 25.88 0.31 -12.50
N GLY A 24 25.19 -0.19 -13.53
CA GLY A 24 25.62 -1.35 -14.30
C GLY A 24 25.38 -2.71 -13.62
N ARG A 25 24.81 -2.72 -12.41
CA ARG A 25 24.46 -3.95 -11.65
C ARG A 25 22.95 -4.19 -11.52
N LEU A 26 22.13 -3.14 -11.65
CA LEU A 26 20.67 -3.28 -11.63
C LEU A 26 20.17 -3.93 -12.91
N VAL A 27 19.23 -4.87 -12.75
CA VAL A 27 18.60 -5.60 -13.86
C VAL A 27 17.11 -5.34 -13.83
N ASP A 28 16.55 -4.97 -14.98
CA ASP A 28 15.11 -4.89 -15.22
C ASP A 28 14.67 -6.15 -15.97
N MET A 29 13.74 -6.91 -15.38
CA MET A 29 13.27 -8.19 -15.90
C MET A 29 11.74 -8.22 -15.94
N ASP A 30 11.18 -8.81 -16.98
CA ASP A 30 9.71 -8.94 -17.14
C ASP A 30 9.09 -9.83 -16.05
N ASP A 31 9.82 -10.87 -15.61
CA ASP A 31 9.45 -11.68 -14.45
C ASP A 31 10.68 -12.26 -13.72
N CYS A 32 10.46 -12.74 -12.51
CA CYS A 32 11.48 -13.38 -11.67
C CYS A 32 11.31 -14.91 -11.60
N ARG A 33 10.59 -15.53 -12.54
CA ARG A 33 10.29 -16.97 -12.47
C ARG A 33 11.54 -17.80 -12.76
N GLY A 34 11.77 -18.82 -11.93
CA GLY A 34 12.94 -19.70 -12.06
C GLY A 34 14.19 -19.20 -11.32
N LEU A 35 14.21 -17.96 -10.81
CA LEU A 35 15.23 -17.51 -9.88
C LEU A 35 15.04 -18.21 -8.52
N ARG A 36 16.13 -18.67 -7.92
CA ARG A 36 16.10 -19.35 -6.63
C ARG A 36 16.25 -18.31 -5.51
N PRO A 37 15.35 -18.29 -4.52
CA PRO A 37 15.56 -17.47 -3.34
C PRO A 37 16.64 -18.08 -2.46
N ASP A 38 17.16 -17.25 -1.55
CA ASP A 38 17.98 -17.73 -0.44
C ASP A 38 17.26 -18.82 0.33
N GLN A 39 18.03 -19.81 0.76
CA GLN A 39 17.56 -20.92 1.59
C GLN A 39 17.87 -20.63 3.05
N GLU A 40 17.19 -21.35 3.94
CA GLU A 40 17.53 -21.36 5.36
C GLU A 40 19.01 -21.76 5.54
N GLY A 41 19.75 -21.01 6.36
CA GLY A 41 21.17 -21.23 6.60
C GLY A 41 22.14 -20.47 5.69
N ILE A 42 21.64 -19.61 4.78
CA ILE A 42 22.52 -18.89 3.83
C ILE A 42 23.54 -17.98 4.53
N THR A 43 23.18 -17.38 5.66
CA THR A 43 24.06 -16.48 6.42
C THR A 43 25.26 -17.24 6.96
N GLU A 44 25.01 -18.41 7.55
CA GLU A 44 26.05 -19.29 8.08
C GLU A 44 26.98 -19.79 6.96
N VAL A 45 26.39 -20.20 5.83
CA VAL A 45 27.16 -20.63 4.65
C VAL A 45 28.01 -19.48 4.10
N ARG A 46 27.47 -18.26 4.03
CA ARG A 46 28.22 -17.07 3.58
C ARG A 46 29.44 -16.83 4.44
N VAL A 47 29.27 -16.81 5.77
CA VAL A 47 30.37 -16.63 6.73
C VAL A 47 31.40 -17.74 6.61
N GLU A 48 30.97 -19.00 6.47
CA GLU A 48 31.86 -20.13 6.25
C GLU A 48 32.70 -19.96 4.98
N LEU A 49 32.06 -19.66 3.85
CA LEU A 49 32.72 -19.52 2.56
C LEU A 49 33.67 -18.32 2.52
N GLU A 50 33.29 -17.18 3.11
CA GLU A 50 34.14 -15.99 3.21
C GLU A 50 35.45 -16.28 3.97
N HIS A 51 35.43 -17.17 4.96
CA HIS A 51 36.63 -17.56 5.71
C HIS A 51 37.39 -18.73 5.08
N ALA A 52 36.69 -19.73 4.55
CA ALA A 52 37.30 -20.97 4.07
C ALA A 52 37.89 -20.85 2.66
N LEU A 53 37.25 -20.11 1.75
CA LEU A 53 37.68 -20.01 0.35
C LEU A 53 39.07 -19.36 0.19
N PRO A 54 39.42 -18.27 0.90
CA PRO A 54 40.76 -17.68 0.79
C PRO A 54 41.89 -18.60 1.26
N VAL A 55 41.60 -19.55 2.16
CA VAL A 55 42.59 -20.44 2.77
C VAL A 55 42.71 -21.76 2.00
N SER A 56 41.56 -22.35 1.64
CA SER A 56 41.48 -23.73 1.16
C SER A 56 40.86 -23.85 -0.23
N GLY A 57 40.34 -22.77 -0.83
CA GLY A 57 39.61 -22.78 -2.10
C GLY A 57 40.41 -23.41 -3.24
N ALA A 58 41.66 -22.97 -3.40
CA ALA A 58 42.57 -23.52 -4.42
C ALA A 58 42.85 -25.02 -4.20
N ALA A 59 42.97 -25.47 -2.95
CA ALA A 59 43.24 -26.87 -2.63
C ALA A 59 42.06 -27.80 -2.99
N VAL A 60 40.83 -27.28 -2.98
CA VAL A 60 39.62 -28.01 -3.40
C VAL A 60 39.23 -27.73 -4.85
N GLY A 61 40.05 -26.98 -5.59
CA GLY A 61 39.84 -26.69 -7.01
C GLY A 61 38.75 -25.65 -7.28
N VAL A 62 38.43 -24.78 -6.33
CA VAL A 62 37.55 -23.62 -6.57
C VAL A 62 38.35 -22.54 -7.30
N PRO A 63 37.92 -22.12 -8.50
CA PRO A 63 38.56 -21.03 -9.21
C PRO A 63 38.41 -19.68 -8.48
N ASP A 64 39.44 -18.82 -8.55
CA ASP A 64 39.43 -17.51 -7.89
C ASP A 64 38.31 -16.60 -8.41
N ASP A 65 37.97 -16.68 -9.70
CA ASP A 65 36.89 -15.90 -10.31
C ASP A 65 35.50 -16.28 -9.77
N VAL A 66 35.31 -17.53 -9.34
CA VAL A 66 34.08 -17.96 -8.66
C VAL A 66 33.96 -17.34 -7.27
N HIS A 67 35.07 -17.28 -6.52
CA HIS A 67 35.10 -16.61 -5.23
C HIS A 67 34.85 -15.10 -5.37
N ASP A 68 35.54 -14.44 -6.31
CA ASP A 68 35.35 -13.01 -6.57
C ASP A 68 33.91 -12.69 -6.99
N HIS A 69 33.32 -13.54 -7.84
CA HIS A 69 31.92 -13.39 -8.23
C HIS A 69 30.97 -13.55 -7.05
N PHE A 70 31.21 -14.54 -6.18
CA PHE A 70 30.42 -14.76 -4.96
C PHE A 70 30.46 -13.53 -4.03
N VAL A 71 31.64 -12.98 -3.76
CA VAL A 71 31.81 -11.76 -2.95
C VAL A 71 31.06 -10.59 -3.58
N MET A 72 31.26 -10.36 -4.89
CA MET A 72 30.59 -9.28 -5.62
C MET A 72 29.05 -9.41 -5.56
N CYS A 73 28.50 -10.62 -5.70
CA CYS A 73 27.07 -10.86 -5.59
C CYS A 73 26.54 -10.50 -4.19
N ASN A 74 27.20 -10.95 -3.13
CA ASN A 74 26.78 -10.65 -1.75
C ASN A 74 26.81 -9.16 -1.45
N GLU A 75 27.90 -8.46 -1.82
CA GLU A 75 28.00 -7.01 -1.66
C GLU A 75 26.89 -6.28 -2.43
N THR A 76 26.60 -6.74 -3.65
CA THR A 76 25.55 -6.14 -4.48
C THR A 76 24.16 -6.36 -3.88
N ILE A 77 23.88 -7.54 -3.33
CA ILE A 77 22.63 -7.84 -2.62
C ILE A 77 22.50 -6.94 -1.38
N ASP A 78 23.53 -6.85 -0.54
CA ASP A 78 23.52 -6.01 0.66
C ASP A 78 23.23 -4.53 0.31
N MET A 79 23.83 -4.03 -0.77
CA MET A 79 23.58 -2.68 -1.29
C MET A 79 22.15 -2.50 -1.82
N ILE A 80 21.62 -3.50 -2.54
CA ILE A 80 20.24 -3.49 -3.04
C ILE A 80 19.26 -3.45 -1.86
N ASP A 81 19.44 -4.31 -0.86
CA ASP A 81 18.53 -4.41 0.28
C ASP A 81 18.49 -3.14 1.11
N GLN A 82 19.65 -2.50 1.30
CA GLN A 82 19.71 -1.19 1.95
C GLN A 82 18.87 -0.15 1.20
N GLN A 83 19.01 -0.07 -0.13
CA GLN A 83 18.26 0.90 -0.94
C GLN A 83 16.77 0.53 -1.03
N LEU A 84 16.42 -0.77 -1.08
CA LEU A 84 15.03 -1.23 -1.06
C LEU A 84 14.33 -0.82 0.23
N GLY A 85 15.01 -0.88 1.39
CA GLY A 85 14.47 -0.38 2.65
C GLY A 85 14.07 1.10 2.57
N VAL A 86 14.95 1.93 2.01
CA VAL A 86 14.68 3.37 1.81
C VAL A 86 13.53 3.59 0.82
N ALA A 87 13.56 2.88 -0.33
CA ALA A 87 12.54 3.01 -1.36
C ALA A 87 11.15 2.63 -0.84
N ARG A 88 11.04 1.52 -0.11
CA ARG A 88 9.78 1.09 0.52
C ARG A 88 9.23 2.16 1.47
N LYS A 89 10.09 2.74 2.31
CA LYS A 89 9.65 3.80 3.24
C LYS A 89 9.20 5.06 2.49
N LEU A 90 9.89 5.44 1.42
CA LEU A 90 9.48 6.57 0.58
C LEU A 90 8.10 6.34 -0.05
N VAL A 91 7.83 5.13 -0.55
CA VAL A 91 6.50 4.77 -1.09
C VAL A 91 5.43 4.88 -0.02
N GLU A 92 5.67 4.31 1.17
CA GLU A 92 4.74 4.39 2.31
C GLU A 92 4.40 5.84 2.66
N VAL A 93 5.42 6.70 2.80
CA VAL A 93 5.23 8.12 3.15
C VAL A 93 4.46 8.87 2.06
N LEU A 94 4.67 8.55 0.78
CA LEU A 94 3.91 9.12 -0.33
C LEU A 94 2.45 8.69 -0.30
N GLU A 95 2.17 7.42 0.01
CA GLU A 95 0.80 6.90 0.14
C GLU A 95 0.06 7.56 1.32
N GLU A 96 0.71 7.64 2.48
CA GLU A 96 0.19 8.33 3.67
C GLU A 96 -0.06 9.81 3.40
N SER A 97 0.92 10.51 2.82
CA SER A 97 0.80 11.94 2.47
C SER A 97 -0.32 12.16 1.48
N ARG A 98 -0.46 11.28 0.47
CA ARG A 98 -1.54 11.34 -0.49
C ARG A 98 -2.89 11.16 0.19
N ALA A 99 -3.03 10.18 1.08
CA ALA A 99 -4.27 9.96 1.82
C ALA A 99 -4.63 11.20 2.67
N PHE A 100 -3.64 11.78 3.36
CA PHE A 100 -3.80 12.99 4.15
C PHE A 100 -4.31 14.17 3.30
N TYR A 101 -3.63 14.49 2.19
CA TYR A 101 -4.03 15.62 1.34
C TYR A 101 -5.34 15.36 0.58
N VAL A 102 -5.67 14.10 0.28
CA VAL A 102 -6.98 13.75 -0.28
C VAL A 102 -8.09 14.04 0.72
N ASP A 103 -7.90 13.66 1.99
CA ASP A 103 -8.87 13.96 3.06
C ASP A 103 -9.03 15.47 3.26
N ALA A 104 -7.92 16.20 3.42
CA ALA A 104 -7.92 17.65 3.56
C ALA A 104 -8.67 18.34 2.40
N ARG A 105 -8.38 17.94 1.16
CA ARG A 105 -9.09 18.46 -0.03
C ARG A 105 -10.59 18.15 -0.01
N ASN A 106 -10.99 16.96 0.44
CA ASN A 106 -12.42 16.62 0.52
C ASN A 106 -13.14 17.42 1.61
N ASN A 107 -12.47 17.71 2.73
CA ASN A 107 -12.98 18.61 3.77
C ASN A 107 -13.16 20.03 3.21
N ASP A 108 -12.17 20.54 2.47
CA ASP A 108 -12.28 21.85 1.81
C ASP A 108 -13.44 21.92 0.81
N ILE A 109 -13.64 20.88 0.00
CA ILE A 109 -14.79 20.81 -0.93
C ILE A 109 -16.10 20.89 -0.16
N SER A 110 -16.20 20.22 1.00
CA SER A 110 -17.40 20.24 1.83
C SER A 110 -17.67 21.65 2.39
N LEU A 111 -16.63 22.32 2.89
CA LEU A 111 -16.73 23.72 3.36
C LEU A 111 -17.16 24.68 2.23
N ILE A 112 -16.63 24.49 1.02
CA ILE A 112 -17.01 25.27 -0.16
C ILE A 112 -18.50 25.05 -0.50
N VAL A 113 -18.96 23.79 -0.49
CA VAL A 113 -20.37 23.46 -0.74
C VAL A 113 -21.29 24.12 0.27
N ASP A 114 -20.96 24.04 1.57
CA ASP A 114 -21.74 24.67 2.64
C ASP A 114 -21.80 26.19 2.48
N ALA A 115 -20.68 26.83 2.13
CA ALA A 115 -20.62 28.26 1.88
C ALA A 115 -21.49 28.69 0.68
N LEU A 116 -21.46 27.92 -0.42
CA LEU A 116 -22.29 28.16 -1.60
C LEU A 116 -23.78 28.06 -1.27
N GLN A 117 -24.18 26.98 -0.60
CA GLN A 117 -25.58 26.75 -0.21
C GLN A 117 -26.08 27.84 0.75
N SER A 118 -25.29 28.15 1.79
CA SER A 118 -25.60 29.19 2.77
C SER A 118 -25.77 30.56 2.11
N ARG A 119 -24.90 30.92 1.16
CA ARG A 119 -24.98 32.19 0.44
C ARG A 119 -26.20 32.27 -0.47
N ALA A 120 -26.47 31.23 -1.25
CA ALA A 120 -27.64 31.16 -2.14
C ALA A 120 -28.95 31.27 -1.35
N GLN A 121 -29.03 30.59 -0.20
CA GLN A 121 -30.20 30.64 0.68
C GLN A 121 -30.39 32.04 1.30
N ARG A 122 -29.34 32.65 1.84
CA ARG A 122 -29.42 33.97 2.49
C ARG A 122 -29.80 35.09 1.51
N ARG A 123 -29.33 35.01 0.26
CA ARG A 123 -29.65 36.00 -0.78
C ARG A 123 -30.89 35.67 -1.60
N LYS A 124 -31.47 34.47 -1.42
CA LYS A 124 -32.59 33.94 -2.22
C LYS A 124 -32.28 33.91 -3.72
N GLU A 125 -31.02 33.65 -4.07
CA GLU A 125 -30.52 33.63 -5.45
C GLU A 125 -30.00 32.22 -5.79
N PRO A 126 -30.90 31.27 -6.16
CA PRO A 126 -30.49 29.91 -6.49
C PRO A 126 -29.64 29.82 -7.76
N ALA A 127 -29.74 30.83 -8.65
CA ALA A 127 -28.93 30.92 -9.86
C ALA A 127 -27.41 30.94 -9.58
N LEU A 128 -26.99 31.36 -8.37
CA LEU A 128 -25.59 31.33 -7.94
C LEU A 128 -24.99 29.92 -7.88
N LEU A 129 -25.83 28.89 -7.80
CA LEU A 129 -25.41 27.49 -7.71
C LEU A 129 -25.20 26.83 -9.07
N LEU A 130 -25.78 27.39 -10.15
CA LEU A 130 -25.74 26.80 -11.49
C LEU A 130 -24.30 26.50 -11.99
N PRO A 131 -23.29 27.37 -11.77
CA PRO A 131 -21.93 27.06 -12.20
C PRO A 131 -21.28 25.90 -11.43
N PHE A 132 -21.80 25.53 -10.25
CA PHE A 132 -21.17 24.61 -9.31
C PHE A 132 -21.87 23.25 -9.20
N GLU A 133 -22.71 22.88 -10.18
CA GLU A 133 -23.49 21.62 -10.14
C GLU A 133 -22.66 20.38 -9.82
N ARG A 134 -21.47 20.26 -10.42
CA ARG A 134 -20.57 19.11 -10.18
C ARG A 134 -20.06 19.09 -8.75
N THR A 135 -19.64 20.24 -8.23
CA THR A 135 -19.15 20.41 -6.86
C THR A 135 -20.24 20.07 -5.84
N LEU A 136 -21.47 20.54 -6.08
CA LEU A 136 -22.63 20.24 -5.22
C LEU A 136 -23.00 18.75 -5.23
N ARG A 137 -22.84 18.06 -6.37
CA ARG A 137 -23.10 16.62 -6.48
C ARG A 137 -22.01 15.76 -5.84
N TYR A 138 -20.76 16.22 -5.80
CA TYR A 138 -19.61 15.40 -5.43
C TYR A 138 -19.71 14.77 -4.01
N PRO A 139 -19.99 15.50 -2.93
CA PRO A 139 -20.09 14.91 -1.58
C PRO A 139 -21.20 13.85 -1.47
N SER A 140 -22.28 14.00 -2.24
CA SER A 140 -23.41 13.06 -2.22
C SER A 140 -23.09 11.68 -2.81
N GLN A 141 -22.02 11.55 -3.59
CA GLN A 141 -21.65 10.28 -4.23
C GLN A 141 -21.30 9.20 -3.19
N ALA A 142 -20.57 9.58 -2.14
CA ALA A 142 -20.21 8.68 -1.05
C ALA A 142 -21.45 8.21 -0.27
N ALA A 143 -22.35 9.14 0.06
CA ALA A 143 -23.62 8.84 0.73
C ALA A 143 -24.50 7.90 -0.12
N GLN A 144 -24.63 8.16 -1.42
CA GLN A 144 -25.37 7.32 -2.35
C GLN A 144 -24.78 5.92 -2.49
N LYS A 145 -23.45 5.78 -2.44
CA LYS A 145 -22.78 4.47 -2.41
C LYS A 145 -23.08 3.74 -1.11
N GLY A 146 -23.01 4.42 0.04
CA GLY A 146 -23.32 3.86 1.35
C GLY A 146 -24.76 3.35 1.46
N VAL A 147 -25.74 4.12 0.96
CA VAL A 147 -27.15 3.68 0.90
C VAL A 147 -27.31 2.43 0.04
N ARG A 148 -26.67 2.38 -1.14
CA ARG A 148 -26.70 1.20 -2.02
C ARG A 148 -26.12 -0.04 -1.35
N THR A 149 -24.98 0.08 -0.67
CA THR A 149 -24.38 -1.04 0.08
C THR A 149 -25.28 -1.49 1.22
N ARG A 150 -25.84 -0.57 2.03
CA ARG A 150 -26.75 -0.92 3.13
C ARG A 150 -28.00 -1.65 2.63
N ARG A 151 -28.58 -1.18 1.53
CA ARG A 151 -29.73 -1.82 0.89
C ARG A 151 -29.39 -3.24 0.42
N ARG A 152 -28.28 -3.41 -0.28
CA ARG A 152 -27.82 -4.73 -0.75
C ARG A 152 -27.59 -5.70 0.41
N ASN A 153 -26.90 -5.26 1.47
CA ASN A 153 -26.66 -6.12 2.63
C ASN A 153 -27.97 -6.51 3.34
N ALA A 154 -28.96 -5.62 3.38
CA ALA A 154 -30.29 -5.91 3.94
C ALA A 154 -31.07 -6.92 3.08
N GLU A 155 -30.98 -6.82 1.75
CA GLU A 155 -31.58 -7.77 0.80
C GLU A 155 -30.90 -9.15 0.91
N GLU A 156 -29.56 -9.21 0.98
CA GLU A 156 -28.80 -10.46 1.17
C GLU A 156 -29.08 -11.10 2.54
N ALA A 157 -29.21 -10.31 3.61
CA ALA A 157 -29.58 -10.82 4.93
C ALA A 157 -31.02 -11.36 4.97
N ALA A 158 -31.98 -10.67 4.33
CA ALA A 158 -33.36 -11.14 4.24
C ALA A 158 -33.48 -12.44 3.42
N ALA A 159 -32.73 -12.57 2.33
CA ALA A 159 -32.68 -13.79 1.54
C ALA A 159 -32.09 -14.98 2.33
N ALA A 160 -31.03 -14.75 3.10
CA ALA A 160 -30.43 -15.78 3.96
C ALA A 160 -31.39 -16.22 5.09
N GLU A 161 -32.16 -15.29 5.68
CA GLU A 161 -33.17 -15.62 6.69
C GLU A 161 -34.37 -16.39 6.10
N GLU A 162 -34.73 -16.17 4.83
CA GLU A 162 -35.78 -16.93 4.15
C GLU A 162 -35.32 -18.34 3.76
N GLU A 163 -34.07 -18.51 3.32
CA GLU A 163 -33.48 -19.83 3.06
C GLU A 163 -33.41 -20.70 4.32
N ASP A 164 -33.07 -20.12 5.48
CA ASP A 164 -32.96 -20.84 6.76
C ASP A 164 -34.35 -21.26 7.31
N LYS A 165 -35.38 -20.43 7.09
CA LYS A 165 -36.78 -20.77 7.43
C LYS A 165 -37.34 -21.88 6.54
N ASN A 166 -36.97 -21.91 5.27
CA ASN A 166 -37.45 -22.93 4.33
C ASN A 166 -36.78 -24.30 4.58
N ASN A 167 -35.55 -24.32 5.10
CA ASN A 167 -34.83 -25.54 5.45
C ASN A 167 -35.33 -26.17 6.77
N THR A 168 -35.90 -25.39 7.68
CA THR A 168 -36.36 -25.87 9.00
C THR A 168 -37.75 -26.56 8.95
N GLN A 169 -38.54 -26.35 7.90
CA GLN A 169 -39.88 -26.98 7.75
C GLN A 169 -39.85 -28.37 7.09
N ALA A 170 -38.69 -28.89 6.68
CA ALA A 170 -38.58 -30.11 5.87
C ALA A 170 -38.46 -31.44 6.66
N THR A 171 -38.58 -31.46 8.00
CA THR A 171 -38.47 -32.70 8.79
C THR A 171 -39.82 -33.08 9.41
N PRO A 172 -40.55 -34.09 8.88
CA PRO A 172 -41.74 -34.60 9.53
C PRO A 172 -41.37 -35.41 10.78
N PRO A 173 -42.24 -35.44 11.83
CA PRO A 173 -41.99 -36.25 13.02
C PRO A 173 -42.08 -37.73 12.65
N ALA A 174 -41.01 -38.48 12.93
CA ALA A 174 -41.00 -39.94 12.82
C ALA A 174 -41.99 -40.56 13.82
N ALA A 175 -42.87 -41.42 13.30
CA ALA A 175 -43.90 -42.15 14.01
C ALA A 175 -43.34 -43.28 14.88
#